data_AF-A0AAU8YIL7-F1
#
_entry.id   AF-A0AAU8YIL7-F1
#
_cell.length_a   1.000
_cell.length_b   1.000
_cell.length_c   1.000
_cell.angle_alpha   90.00
_cell.angle_beta   90.00
_cell.angle_gamma   90.00
#
_symmetry.space_group_name_H-M   'P 1'
#
loop_
_entity.id
_entity.type
_entity.pdbx_description
1 polymer ?
#
loop_
_entity_poly.entity_id
_entity_poly.type
_entity_poly.pdbx_seq_one_letter_code
_entity_poly.pdbx_strand_id
1 'polypeptide(L)'
;MLDKSSAWDHPFFKVLAKNDTGQACGHQSGLVVPIPIQQYLPAIQGQPCKEKPSIAIPLTAHLYAAGVSLGEVETRYQVQSWGGLKREHRITFALMPLLGSARAGDILLLQRRLDSCDVYRLELLPQNSIQHAAALKLTGKRRWGALDILKVPESFAQELEEALEQERERQASAFSLFEDVPDINVSVVKKFARSLAFRKSVLMQYGNRCAICKVGFLAPAGLYGVEAAHVVPRSEKGTDDVRNGIALCRNHHWAFDAGLFGVGDDLKVFVPDSVAAISANKSLAVLHGRKILQAADITLRVDPAAFRWHMAKLLNRK
;
A
#
# COMPACT_ATOMS: atom_id res chain seq x y z
N MET A 1 -3.17 -31.23 -0.96
CA MET A 1 -3.43 -31.06 0.48
C MET A 1 -2.35 -30.15 1.03
N LEU A 2 -2.70 -28.93 1.44
CA LEU A 2 -1.76 -28.04 2.12
C LEU A 2 -2.33 -27.78 3.51
N ASP A 3 -1.52 -28.15 4.48
CA ASP A 3 -1.80 -28.26 5.90
C ASP A 3 -2.40 -26.98 6.49
N LYS A 4 -3.45 -27.12 7.30
CA LYS A 4 -4.06 -26.04 8.11
C LYS A 4 -3.22 -25.72 9.36
N SER A 5 -2.06 -26.36 9.58
CA SER A 5 -1.29 -26.28 10.83
C SER A 5 -0.14 -25.25 10.86
N SER A 6 -0.26 -24.09 10.21
CA SER A 6 0.81 -23.09 10.25
C SER A 6 0.37 -21.87 11.05
N ALA A 7 0.93 -21.65 12.24
CA ALA A 7 0.82 -20.38 13.00
C ALA A 7 1.41 -19.15 12.26
N TRP A 8 1.88 -19.37 11.03
CA TRP A 8 2.58 -18.43 10.18
C TRP A 8 1.82 -18.23 8.88
N ASP A 9 1.88 -17.01 8.39
CA ASP A 9 1.31 -16.62 7.11
C ASP A 9 1.91 -17.35 5.91
N HIS A 10 1.21 -17.27 4.77
CA HIS A 10 1.82 -17.67 3.52
C HIS A 10 3.07 -16.82 3.20
N PRO A 11 4.19 -17.44 2.77
CA PRO A 11 5.47 -16.75 2.65
C PRO A 11 5.51 -15.77 1.48
N PHE A 12 6.12 -14.61 1.74
CA PHE A 12 6.79 -13.85 0.70
C PHE A 12 8.16 -14.43 0.47
N PHE A 13 8.66 -14.27 -0.74
CA PHE A 13 10.03 -14.58 -1.06
C PHE A 13 10.76 -13.33 -1.57
N LYS A 14 12.08 -13.38 -1.44
CA LYS A 14 13.01 -12.49 -2.11
C LYS A 14 14.25 -13.29 -2.53
N VAL A 15 14.67 -13.14 -3.78
CA VAL A 15 16.00 -13.58 -4.23
C VAL A 15 17.01 -12.57 -3.71
N LEU A 16 17.97 -13.02 -2.91
CA LEU A 16 18.98 -12.18 -2.28
C LEU A 16 19.96 -11.63 -3.32
N ALA A 17 20.23 -10.33 -3.23
CA ALA A 17 21.27 -9.67 -4.00
C ALA A 17 22.58 -9.61 -3.18
N LYS A 18 23.70 -9.27 -3.84
CA LYS A 18 25.00 -9.07 -3.15
C LYS A 18 24.91 -8.06 -1.98
N ASN A 19 24.03 -7.07 -2.10
CA ASN A 19 23.82 -6.04 -1.08
C ASN A 19 23.05 -6.53 0.15
N ASP A 20 22.35 -7.67 0.04
CA ASP A 20 21.65 -8.29 1.17
C ASP A 20 22.57 -9.21 1.98
N THR A 21 23.60 -9.77 1.34
CA THR A 21 24.47 -10.81 1.89
C THR A 21 25.82 -10.28 2.38
N GLY A 22 26.02 -8.95 2.36
CA GLY A 22 27.31 -8.34 2.71
C GLY A 22 28.42 -8.58 1.68
N GLN A 23 28.10 -9.10 0.50
CA GLN A 23 29.06 -9.35 -0.59
C GLN A 23 29.30 -8.12 -1.49
N ALA A 24 28.58 -7.01 -1.26
CA ALA A 24 28.77 -5.74 -1.97
C ALA A 24 29.83 -4.87 -1.26
N CYS A 25 30.59 -4.08 -2.04
CA CYS A 25 31.45 -3.04 -1.48
C CYS A 25 30.60 -1.93 -0.85
N GLY A 26 30.91 -1.57 0.40
CA GLY A 26 30.12 -0.65 1.22
C GLY A 26 29.31 -1.44 2.24
N HIS A 27 29.60 -1.26 3.53
CA HIS A 27 29.00 -1.97 4.66
C HIS A 27 27.53 -1.59 4.88
N GLN A 28 26.64 -1.94 3.94
CA GLN A 28 25.20 -1.85 4.15
C GLN A 28 24.70 -3.19 4.70
N SER A 29 24.72 -3.30 6.03
CA SER A 29 24.28 -4.51 6.73
C SER A 29 22.77 -4.68 6.68
N GLY A 30 22.32 -5.93 6.52
CA GLY A 30 20.92 -6.33 6.59
C GLY A 30 20.21 -6.47 5.25
N LEU A 31 19.00 -7.01 5.30
CA LEU A 31 18.18 -7.36 4.16
C LEU A 31 17.41 -6.15 3.65
N VAL A 32 17.55 -5.80 2.36
CA VAL A 32 16.69 -4.79 1.73
C VAL A 32 15.27 -5.33 1.58
N VAL A 33 14.28 -4.52 1.95
CA VAL A 33 12.85 -4.86 1.83
C VAL A 33 12.26 -4.18 0.58
N PRO A 34 11.92 -4.93 -0.48
CA PRO A 34 11.26 -4.40 -1.67
C PRO A 34 9.89 -3.81 -1.35
N ILE A 35 9.47 -2.79 -2.12
CA ILE A 35 8.19 -2.08 -1.94
C ILE A 35 7.00 -3.04 -1.76
N PRO A 36 6.82 -4.11 -2.58
CA PRO A 36 5.68 -5.02 -2.41
C PRO A 36 5.69 -5.81 -1.09
N ILE A 37 6.83 -5.92 -0.42
CA ILE A 37 6.97 -6.63 0.86
C ILE A 37 6.76 -5.68 2.04
N GLN A 38 7.06 -4.38 1.88
CA GLN A 38 6.98 -3.39 2.96
C GLN A 38 5.59 -3.29 3.60
N GLN A 39 4.52 -3.53 2.82
CA GLN A 39 3.14 -3.54 3.31
C GLN A 39 2.83 -4.64 4.34
N TYR A 40 3.70 -5.65 4.47
CA TYR A 40 3.55 -6.76 5.41
C TYR A 40 4.39 -6.59 6.67
N LEU A 41 5.15 -5.50 6.79
CA LEU A 41 5.94 -5.14 7.98
C LEU A 41 5.24 -3.98 8.74
N PRO A 42 5.52 -3.78 10.04
CA PRO A 42 4.87 -2.72 10.80
C PRO A 42 5.35 -1.33 10.36
N ALA A 43 4.58 -0.27 10.65
CA ALA A 43 4.95 1.09 10.22
C ALA A 43 6.09 1.57 11.03
N ILE A 44 6.92 2.33 10.34
CA ILE A 44 7.84 3.23 10.97
C ILE A 44 7.19 4.61 10.95
N GLN A 45 6.91 5.16 12.13
CA GLN A 45 6.44 6.53 12.27
C GLN A 45 7.60 7.52 12.07
N GLY A 46 7.31 8.64 11.40
CA GLY A 46 8.32 9.64 11.07
C GLY A 46 9.10 9.35 9.78
N GLN A 47 10.05 10.21 9.46
CA GLN A 47 10.88 10.09 8.27
C GLN A 47 12.36 10.36 8.62
N PRO A 48 13.31 9.60 8.05
CA PRO A 48 14.72 9.89 8.24
C PRO A 48 15.05 11.30 7.76
N CYS A 49 15.85 12.01 8.55
CA CYS A 49 16.35 13.35 8.25
C CYS A 49 17.88 13.36 8.37
N LYS A 50 18.52 14.51 8.13
CA LYS A 50 19.98 14.63 8.22
C LYS A 50 20.48 14.32 9.64
N GLU A 51 19.71 14.73 10.65
CA GLU A 51 20.03 14.58 12.07
C GLU A 51 19.75 13.16 12.57
N LYS A 52 18.77 12.48 11.95
CA LYS A 52 18.38 11.10 12.26
C LYS A 52 18.27 10.29 10.95
N PRO A 53 19.40 9.78 10.41
CA PRO A 53 19.46 9.18 9.08
C PRO A 53 18.78 7.81 8.98
N SER A 54 18.39 7.23 10.12
CA SER A 54 17.58 6.02 10.16
C SER A 54 16.54 6.07 11.29
N ILE A 55 15.37 5.48 11.03
CA ILE A 55 14.33 5.23 12.03
C ILE A 55 14.05 3.73 11.98
N ALA A 56 14.01 3.09 13.15
CA ALA A 56 13.85 1.66 13.27
C ALA A 56 12.81 1.32 14.35
N ILE A 57 12.15 0.18 14.16
CA ILE A 57 11.28 -0.47 15.14
C ILE A 57 11.82 -1.89 15.42
N PRO A 58 11.69 -2.40 16.65
CA PRO A 58 12.09 -3.77 16.97
C PRO A 58 11.15 -4.78 16.31
N LEU A 59 11.68 -5.95 15.99
CA LEU A 59 10.95 -7.14 15.55
C LEU A 59 11.54 -8.37 16.26
N THR A 60 10.75 -9.42 16.44
CA THR A 60 11.24 -10.75 16.80
C THR A 60 11.32 -11.60 15.55
N ALA A 61 12.46 -12.24 15.29
CA ALA A 61 12.66 -13.10 14.13
C ALA A 61 13.08 -14.51 14.54
N HIS A 62 12.28 -15.50 14.13
CA HIS A 62 12.61 -16.91 14.18
C HIS A 62 13.36 -17.26 12.89
N LEU A 63 14.64 -17.58 13.03
CA LEU A 63 15.55 -17.79 11.90
C LEU A 63 15.61 -19.27 11.52
N TYR A 64 15.57 -19.56 10.23
CA TYR A 64 15.69 -20.91 9.68
C TYR A 64 16.61 -20.94 8.46
N ALA A 65 17.27 -22.06 8.21
CA ALA A 65 17.92 -22.35 6.94
C ALA A 65 17.52 -23.74 6.44
N ALA A 66 16.86 -23.80 5.28
CA ALA A 66 16.35 -25.03 4.66
C ALA A 66 15.63 -25.96 5.66
N GLY A 67 14.71 -25.40 6.47
CA GLY A 67 13.93 -26.09 7.49
C GLY A 67 14.61 -26.25 8.86
N VAL A 68 15.90 -25.95 9.00
CA VAL A 68 16.63 -26.07 10.28
C VAL A 68 16.54 -24.76 11.05
N SER A 69 16.06 -24.81 12.30
CA SER A 69 16.02 -23.62 13.18
C SER A 69 17.42 -23.16 13.53
N LEU A 70 17.67 -21.86 13.39
CA LEU A 70 18.90 -21.16 13.76
C LEU A 70 18.73 -20.35 15.07
N GLY A 71 17.53 -20.39 15.66
CA GLY A 71 17.19 -19.66 16.88
C GLY A 71 16.28 -18.45 16.66
N GLU A 72 15.90 -17.84 17.76
CA GLU A 72 15.11 -16.60 17.81
C GLU A 72 16.03 -15.41 18.11
N VAL A 73 15.81 -14.29 17.44
CA VAL A 73 16.58 -13.06 17.63
C VAL A 73 15.66 -11.84 17.70
N GLU A 74 16.06 -10.83 18.47
CA GLU A 74 15.53 -9.48 18.30
C GLU A 74 16.24 -8.80 17.14
N THR A 75 15.50 -8.45 16.10
CA THR A 75 15.97 -7.76 14.90
C THR A 75 15.28 -6.40 14.78
N ARG A 76 15.55 -5.64 13.71
CA ARG A 76 14.98 -4.30 13.52
C ARG A 76 14.50 -4.11 12.11
N TYR A 77 13.30 -3.59 11.93
CA TYR A 77 12.86 -3.04 10.65
C TYR A 77 13.12 -1.54 10.63
N GLN A 78 13.93 -1.07 9.68
CA GLN A 78 14.34 0.32 9.58
C GLN A 78 14.09 0.90 8.19
N VAL A 79 13.84 2.21 8.16
CA VAL A 79 13.92 3.04 6.97
C VAL A 79 15.11 3.97 7.15
N GLN A 80 15.95 4.07 6.12
CA GLN A 80 17.16 4.88 6.12
C GLN A 80 17.25 5.79 4.90
N SER A 81 17.85 6.95 5.09
CA SER A 81 18.24 7.86 4.01
C SER A 81 19.70 8.30 4.20
N TRP A 82 20.45 8.36 3.10
CA TRP A 82 21.84 8.83 3.11
C TRP A 82 21.90 10.34 2.82
N GLY A 83 21.03 11.12 3.45
CA GLY A 83 20.88 12.56 3.19
C GLY A 83 20.30 12.91 1.80
N GLY A 84 19.93 11.91 0.99
CA GLY A 84 19.28 12.08 -0.31
C GLY A 84 17.77 11.77 -0.28
N LEU A 85 17.09 11.99 -1.42
CA LEU A 85 15.65 11.76 -1.57
C LEU A 85 15.25 10.27 -1.53
N LYS A 86 16.18 9.36 -1.87
CA LYS A 86 15.89 7.92 -1.90
C LYS A 86 15.92 7.33 -0.50
N ARG A 87 14.82 6.66 -0.16
CA ARG A 87 14.63 5.94 1.10
C ARG A 87 14.74 4.45 0.83
N GLU A 88 15.46 3.76 1.70
CA GLU A 88 15.63 2.32 1.63
C GLU A 88 15.09 1.69 2.91
N HIS A 89 14.28 0.65 2.75
CA HIS A 89 13.77 -0.14 3.86
C HIS A 89 14.63 -1.38 4.04
N ARG A 90 14.96 -1.72 5.29
CA ARG A 90 15.78 -2.88 5.63
C ARG A 90 15.30 -3.59 6.88
N ILE A 91 15.53 -4.90 6.95
CA ILE A 91 15.60 -5.64 8.21
C ILE A 91 17.08 -5.77 8.57
N THR A 92 17.47 -5.28 9.74
CA THR A 92 18.85 -5.15 10.20
C THR A 92 18.99 -5.67 11.63
N PHE A 93 20.23 -5.77 12.13
CA PHE A 93 20.55 -6.22 13.49
C PHE A 93 20.25 -7.72 13.75
N ALA A 94 21.18 -8.40 14.40
CA ALA A 94 21.12 -9.83 14.78
C ALA A 94 20.81 -10.85 13.66
N LEU A 95 20.92 -10.47 12.38
CA LEU A 95 20.68 -11.38 11.24
C LEU A 95 21.89 -12.24 10.86
N MET A 96 23.05 -12.10 11.52
CA MET A 96 24.26 -12.84 11.19
C MET A 96 24.10 -14.37 11.17
N PRO A 97 23.33 -15.01 12.08
CA PRO A 97 23.10 -16.45 12.01
C PRO A 97 22.47 -16.88 10.67
N LEU A 98 21.62 -16.03 10.09
CA LEU A 98 20.96 -16.27 8.82
C LEU A 98 21.81 -15.82 7.62
N LEU A 99 22.35 -14.60 7.66
CA LEU A 99 23.00 -13.96 6.52
C LEU A 99 24.49 -14.31 6.40
N GLY A 100 25.13 -14.83 7.46
CA GLY A 100 26.56 -15.17 7.44
C GLY A 100 26.93 -16.25 6.43
N SER A 101 26.00 -17.16 6.13
CA SER A 101 26.15 -18.19 5.11
C SER A 101 25.46 -17.87 3.78
N ALA A 102 24.67 -16.78 3.72
CA ALA A 102 23.88 -16.43 2.56
C ALA A 102 24.74 -15.96 1.38
N ARG A 103 24.27 -16.25 0.16
CA ARG A 103 24.88 -15.86 -1.11
C ARG A 103 23.86 -15.21 -2.03
N ALA A 104 24.34 -14.30 -2.88
CA ALA A 104 23.48 -13.74 -3.93
C ALA A 104 22.90 -14.89 -4.80
N GLY A 105 21.59 -14.85 -5.03
CA GLY A 105 20.85 -15.91 -5.72
C GLY A 105 20.09 -16.87 -4.79
N ASP A 106 20.41 -16.90 -3.50
CA ASP A 106 19.61 -17.63 -2.50
C ASP A 106 18.22 -16.98 -2.37
N ILE A 107 17.25 -17.77 -1.93
CA ILE A 107 15.88 -17.28 -1.71
C ILE A 107 15.67 -17.13 -0.22
N LEU A 108 15.22 -15.95 0.23
CA LEU A 108 14.72 -15.75 1.57
C LEU A 108 13.20 -15.81 1.56
N LEU A 109 12.62 -16.63 2.43
CA LEU A 109 11.20 -16.59 2.77
C LEU A 109 10.97 -15.71 4.00
N LEU A 110 9.89 -14.94 3.96
CA LEU A 110 9.41 -14.08 5.04
C LEU A 110 7.94 -14.45 5.33
N GLN A 111 7.65 -14.88 6.55
CA GLN A 111 6.30 -15.14 7.03
C GLN A 111 6.07 -14.34 8.30
N ARG A 112 4.89 -13.74 8.45
CA ARG A 112 4.47 -13.13 9.71
C ARG A 112 3.76 -14.15 10.56
N ARG A 113 3.84 -14.05 11.88
CA ARG A 113 2.99 -14.83 12.78
C ARG A 113 1.53 -14.37 12.64
N LEU A 114 0.56 -15.28 12.73
CA LEU A 114 -0.85 -14.91 12.55
C LEU A 114 -1.42 -14.15 13.77
N ASP A 115 -0.87 -14.40 14.96
CA ASP A 115 -1.29 -13.82 16.25
C ASP A 115 -0.44 -12.61 16.69
N SER A 116 0.54 -12.17 15.88
CA SER A 116 1.44 -11.04 16.22
C SER A 116 1.86 -10.26 14.97
N CYS A 117 1.99 -8.94 15.11
CA CYS A 117 2.37 -8.04 14.02
C CYS A 117 3.89 -7.80 13.90
N ASP A 118 4.64 -8.16 14.94
CA ASP A 118 6.07 -7.90 15.14
C ASP A 118 6.93 -9.18 15.18
N VAL A 119 6.32 -10.36 15.16
CA VAL A 119 7.01 -11.67 15.10
C VAL A 119 7.02 -12.22 13.67
N TYR A 120 8.21 -12.55 13.17
CA TYR A 120 8.43 -13.05 11.82
C TYR A 120 9.25 -14.34 11.81
N ARG A 121 9.00 -15.18 10.81
CA ARG A 121 9.87 -16.29 10.42
C ARG A 121 10.66 -15.87 9.18
N LEU A 122 11.98 -15.94 9.29
CA LEU A 122 12.91 -15.70 8.18
C LEU A 122 13.61 -17.00 7.84
N GLU A 123 13.38 -17.52 6.64
CA GLU A 123 13.97 -18.78 6.21
C GLU A 123 14.84 -18.61 4.96
N LEU A 124 16.13 -18.88 5.10
CA LEU A 124 17.05 -18.92 3.98
C LEU A 124 16.93 -20.26 3.26
N LEU A 125 16.75 -20.21 1.94
CA LEU A 125 16.81 -21.34 1.03
C LEU A 125 18.08 -21.19 0.17
N PRO A 126 19.18 -21.87 0.54
CA PRO A 126 20.40 -21.85 -0.26
C PRO A 126 20.17 -22.45 -1.65
N GLN A 127 20.88 -21.96 -2.67
CA GLN A 127 20.76 -22.45 -4.06
C GLN A 127 20.97 -23.96 -4.24
N ASN A 128 21.72 -24.61 -3.34
CA ASN A 128 21.96 -26.05 -3.37
C ASN A 128 20.88 -26.87 -2.61
N SER A 129 19.85 -26.23 -2.05
CA SER A 129 18.77 -26.88 -1.32
C SER A 129 17.63 -27.32 -2.24
N ILE A 130 16.94 -28.41 -1.88
CA ILE A 130 15.75 -28.90 -2.59
C ILE A 130 14.61 -27.88 -2.50
N GLN A 131 14.49 -27.19 -1.36
CA GLN A 131 13.49 -26.15 -1.11
C GLN A 131 13.68 -24.96 -2.05
N HIS A 132 14.92 -24.56 -2.37
CA HIS A 132 15.20 -23.51 -3.36
C HIS A 132 14.71 -23.91 -4.75
N ALA A 133 15.02 -25.14 -5.19
CA ALA A 133 14.54 -25.65 -6.46
C ALA A 133 13.00 -25.71 -6.53
N ALA A 134 12.33 -26.06 -5.42
CA ALA A 134 10.87 -26.03 -5.32
C ALA A 134 10.32 -24.59 -5.38
N ALA A 135 10.93 -23.65 -4.67
CA ALA A 135 10.56 -22.23 -4.70
C ALA A 135 10.74 -21.61 -6.09
N LEU A 136 11.78 -21.98 -6.84
CA LEU A 136 11.97 -21.50 -8.22
C LEU A 136 10.81 -21.89 -9.15
N LYS A 137 10.21 -23.07 -8.96
CA LYS A 137 9.04 -23.50 -9.75
C LYS A 137 7.82 -22.60 -9.53
N LEU A 138 7.65 -22.08 -8.32
CA LEU A 138 6.52 -21.19 -7.96
C LEU A 138 6.79 -19.72 -8.32
N THR A 139 8.05 -19.31 -8.24
CA THR A 139 8.45 -17.92 -8.41
C THR A 139 8.75 -17.55 -9.86
N GLY A 140 9.21 -18.51 -10.67
CA GLY A 140 9.61 -18.29 -12.04
C GLY A 140 10.76 -17.29 -12.14
N LYS A 141 10.60 -16.23 -12.95
CA LYS A 141 11.61 -15.17 -13.12
C LYS A 141 11.48 -14.03 -12.10
N ARG A 142 10.48 -14.07 -11.21
CA ARG A 142 10.24 -13.01 -10.22
C ARG A 142 11.37 -13.02 -9.19
N ARG A 143 11.83 -11.83 -8.80
CA ARG A 143 12.87 -11.68 -7.76
C ARG A 143 12.31 -11.46 -6.37
N TRP A 144 11.02 -11.17 -6.24
CA TRP A 144 10.32 -11.02 -4.96
C TRP A 144 8.81 -11.09 -5.16
N GLY A 145 8.06 -11.25 -4.07
CA GLY A 145 6.60 -11.25 -4.03
C GLY A 145 6.04 -12.42 -3.21
N ALA A 146 4.75 -12.72 -3.32
CA ALA A 146 4.19 -13.93 -2.73
C ALA A 146 4.85 -15.17 -3.36
N LEU A 147 5.25 -16.14 -2.53
CA LEU A 147 5.87 -17.39 -3.00
C LEU A 147 4.92 -18.10 -3.96
N ASP A 148 3.69 -18.33 -3.50
CA ASP A 148 2.57 -18.80 -4.31
C ASP A 148 1.57 -17.65 -4.51
N ILE A 149 1.29 -17.33 -5.77
CA ILE A 149 0.38 -16.25 -6.14
C ILE A 149 -1.08 -16.50 -5.75
N LEU A 150 -1.45 -17.77 -5.50
CA LEU A 150 -2.80 -18.16 -5.09
C LEU A 150 -2.97 -18.15 -3.56
N LYS A 151 -1.89 -17.94 -2.81
CA LYS A 151 -1.83 -18.07 -1.36
C LYS A 151 -1.16 -16.84 -0.75
N VAL A 152 -1.98 -15.84 -0.45
CA VAL A 152 -1.57 -14.60 0.22
C VAL A 152 -1.93 -14.65 1.70
N PRO A 153 -1.24 -13.88 2.57
CA PRO A 153 -1.46 -13.85 4.00
C PRO A 153 -2.91 -13.77 4.53
N GLU A 154 -3.27 -14.62 5.51
CA GLU A 154 -4.58 -14.70 6.20
C GLU A 154 -4.77 -13.61 7.28
N SER A 155 -3.70 -13.17 7.94
CA SER A 155 -3.75 -12.14 8.99
C SER A 155 -4.19 -10.75 8.50
N PHE A 156 -4.44 -10.63 7.20
CA PHE A 156 -5.03 -9.47 6.55
C PHE A 156 -6.55 -9.61 6.32
N ALA A 157 -7.08 -10.84 6.25
CA ALA A 157 -8.50 -11.09 5.97
C ALA A 157 -9.41 -10.65 7.14
N GLN A 158 -9.05 -10.99 8.38
CA GLN A 158 -9.79 -10.56 9.58
C GLN A 158 -9.75 -9.03 9.74
N GLU A 159 -8.58 -8.42 9.59
CA GLU A 159 -8.41 -6.96 9.63
C GLU A 159 -9.22 -6.26 8.52
N LEU A 160 -9.29 -6.87 7.34
CA LEU A 160 -10.13 -6.38 6.25
C LEU A 160 -11.63 -6.53 6.56
N GLU A 161 -12.05 -7.63 7.17
CA GLU A 161 -13.44 -7.81 7.61
C GLU A 161 -13.85 -6.79 8.67
N GLU A 162 -13.02 -6.59 9.69
CA GLU A 162 -13.19 -5.53 10.71
C GLU A 162 -13.25 -4.15 10.05
N ALA A 163 -12.32 -3.85 9.14
CA ALA A 163 -12.31 -2.58 8.43
C ALA A 163 -13.56 -2.38 7.54
N LEU A 164 -14.09 -3.44 6.94
CA LEU A 164 -15.33 -3.40 6.16
C LEU A 164 -16.58 -3.23 7.04
N GLU A 165 -16.59 -3.72 8.28
CA GLU A 165 -17.64 -3.43 9.27
C GLU A 165 -17.57 -1.98 9.74
N GLN A 166 -16.39 -1.49 10.14
CA GLN A 166 -16.19 -0.10 10.53
C GLN A 166 -16.59 0.88 9.41
N GLU A 167 -16.29 0.52 8.17
CA GLU A 167 -16.69 1.31 7.00
C GLU A 167 -18.23 1.33 6.84
N ARG A 168 -18.92 0.22 7.10
CA ARG A 168 -20.40 0.18 7.11
C ARG A 168 -20.99 1.02 8.24
N GLU A 169 -20.42 0.95 9.45
CA GLU A 169 -20.84 1.79 10.57
C GLU A 169 -20.64 3.28 10.28
N ARG A 170 -19.51 3.63 9.64
CA ARG A 170 -19.22 5.00 9.21
C ARG A 170 -20.27 5.50 8.21
N GLN A 171 -20.59 4.67 7.20
CA GLN A 171 -21.63 4.97 6.21
C GLN A 171 -23.02 5.13 6.83
N ALA A 172 -23.33 4.38 7.89
CA ALA A 172 -24.59 4.49 8.63
C ALA A 172 -24.67 5.71 9.56
N SER A 173 -23.54 6.36 9.85
CA SER A 173 -23.48 7.54 10.73
C SER A 173 -23.48 8.85 9.95
N ALA A 174 -23.64 9.97 10.66
CA ALA A 174 -23.61 11.30 10.07
C ALA A 174 -22.25 11.58 9.42
N PHE A 175 -22.26 12.20 8.23
CA PHE A 175 -21.02 12.52 7.52
C PHE A 175 -20.18 13.54 8.31
N SER A 176 -18.90 13.24 8.47
CA SER A 176 -17.89 14.19 8.91
C SER A 176 -16.85 14.38 7.81
N LEU A 177 -16.52 15.64 7.50
CA LEU A 177 -15.59 15.97 6.43
C LEU A 177 -14.13 15.60 6.77
N PHE A 178 -13.80 15.64 8.05
CA PHE A 178 -12.44 15.41 8.56
C PHE A 178 -12.46 14.30 9.62
N GLU A 179 -11.35 13.57 9.76
CA GLU A 179 -11.17 12.65 10.88
C GLU A 179 -11.01 13.44 12.19
N ASP A 180 -11.85 13.13 13.18
CA ASP A 180 -11.81 13.77 14.50
C ASP A 180 -10.60 13.31 15.34
N VAL A 181 -10.15 12.06 15.13
CA VAL A 181 -9.08 11.44 15.91
C VAL A 181 -7.90 11.09 14.99
N PRO A 182 -6.70 11.65 15.23
CA PRO A 182 -5.54 11.24 14.47
C PRO A 182 -5.15 9.79 14.80
N ASP A 183 -4.59 9.12 13.80
CA ASP A 183 -4.24 7.70 13.80
C ASP A 183 -2.96 7.41 14.62
N ILE A 184 -2.87 7.91 15.85
CA ILE A 184 -1.62 8.01 16.63
C ILE A 184 -1.12 6.65 17.11
N ASN A 185 -2.03 5.68 17.32
CA ASN A 185 -1.71 4.34 17.87
C ASN A 185 -2.30 3.16 17.05
N VAL A 186 -2.65 3.36 15.78
CA VAL A 186 -3.21 2.30 14.92
C VAL A 186 -2.10 1.57 14.19
N SER A 187 -2.15 0.22 14.17
CA SER A 187 -1.19 -0.62 13.44
C SER A 187 -1.24 -0.37 11.93
N VAL A 188 -0.16 -0.66 11.19
CA VAL A 188 -0.17 -0.50 9.71
C VAL A 188 -1.15 -1.40 9.04
N VAL A 189 -1.31 -2.60 9.57
CA VAL A 189 -2.22 -3.60 9.04
C VAL A 189 -3.64 -3.03 9.07
N LYS A 190 -4.04 -2.42 10.19
CA LYS A 190 -5.31 -1.70 10.33
C LYS A 190 -5.44 -0.52 9.37
N LYS A 191 -4.40 0.31 9.24
CA LYS A 191 -4.41 1.45 8.29
C LYS A 191 -4.55 0.99 6.83
N PHE A 192 -3.88 -0.10 6.47
CA PHE A 192 -3.93 -0.68 5.14
C PHE A 192 -5.28 -1.35 4.87
N ALA A 193 -5.81 -2.11 5.83
CA ALA A 193 -7.13 -2.71 5.78
C ALA A 193 -8.23 -1.65 5.62
N ARG A 194 -8.19 -0.57 6.41
CA ARG A 194 -9.06 0.61 6.24
C ARG A 194 -8.95 1.22 4.85
N SER A 195 -7.73 1.44 4.37
CA SER A 195 -7.53 1.98 3.02
C SER A 195 -8.07 1.07 1.91
N LEU A 196 -8.04 -0.25 2.11
CA LEU A 196 -8.60 -1.21 1.17
C LEU A 196 -10.12 -1.33 1.28
N ALA A 197 -10.68 -1.27 2.49
CA ALA A 197 -12.11 -1.20 2.72
C ALA A 197 -12.72 0.05 2.07
N PHE A 198 -12.17 1.23 2.34
CA PHE A 198 -12.55 2.49 1.68
C PHE A 198 -12.48 2.36 0.15
N ARG A 199 -11.33 1.90 -0.38
CA ARG A 199 -11.16 1.72 -1.83
C ARG A 199 -12.21 0.79 -2.41
N LYS A 200 -12.46 -0.36 -1.77
CA LYS A 200 -13.43 -1.35 -2.23
C LYS A 200 -14.84 -0.74 -2.25
N SER A 201 -15.24 -0.08 -1.17
CA SER A 201 -16.56 0.55 -1.03
C SER A 201 -16.79 1.65 -2.07
N VAL A 202 -15.81 2.56 -2.26
CA VAL A 202 -15.89 3.59 -3.30
C VAL A 202 -16.00 2.96 -4.68
N LEU A 203 -15.09 2.06 -5.07
CA LEU A 203 -15.09 1.51 -6.43
C LEU A 203 -16.37 0.74 -6.77
N MET A 204 -16.95 0.03 -5.80
CA MET A 204 -18.23 -0.65 -5.96
C MET A 204 -19.36 0.34 -6.27
N GLN A 205 -19.40 1.50 -5.61
CA GLN A 205 -20.42 2.52 -5.85
C GLN A 205 -20.39 3.11 -7.27
N TYR A 206 -19.24 3.10 -7.95
CA TYR A 206 -19.11 3.58 -9.34
C TYR A 206 -19.13 2.45 -10.38
N GLY A 207 -19.37 1.21 -9.95
CA GLY A 207 -19.33 0.02 -10.82
C GLY A 207 -17.96 -0.16 -11.48
N ASN A 208 -16.87 0.13 -10.75
CA ASN A 208 -15.49 0.09 -11.21
C ASN A 208 -15.19 0.97 -12.44
N ARG A 209 -15.91 2.09 -12.61
CA ARG A 209 -15.69 3.06 -13.68
C ARG A 209 -15.24 4.40 -13.14
N CYS A 210 -14.44 5.11 -13.93
CA CYS A 210 -14.06 6.48 -13.61
C CYS A 210 -15.30 7.39 -13.62
N ALA A 211 -15.47 8.21 -12.58
CA ALA A 211 -16.53 9.20 -12.46
C ALA A 211 -16.54 10.20 -13.62
N ILE A 212 -15.38 10.45 -14.22
CA ILE A 212 -15.18 11.48 -15.25
C ILE A 212 -15.38 10.92 -16.66
N CYS A 213 -14.55 9.94 -17.07
CA CYS A 213 -14.63 9.38 -18.42
C CYS A 213 -15.56 8.17 -18.55
N LYS A 214 -16.10 7.64 -17.43
CA LYS A 214 -17.03 6.50 -17.39
C LYS A 214 -16.43 5.17 -17.88
N VAL A 215 -15.11 5.11 -18.04
CA VAL A 215 -14.38 3.90 -18.46
C VAL A 215 -13.91 3.11 -17.24
N GLY A 216 -13.98 1.78 -17.33
CA GLY A 216 -13.42 0.83 -16.38
C GLY A 216 -12.82 -0.37 -17.12
N PHE A 217 -11.49 -0.45 -17.20
CA PHE A 217 -10.81 -1.59 -17.80
C PHE A 217 -10.61 -2.70 -16.77
N LEU A 218 -10.95 -3.94 -17.11
CA LEU A 218 -10.70 -5.12 -16.29
C LEU A 218 -9.52 -5.91 -16.88
N ALA A 219 -8.45 -6.06 -16.11
CA ALA A 219 -7.34 -6.93 -16.47
C ALA A 219 -7.72 -8.41 -16.26
N PRO A 220 -7.12 -9.37 -16.99
CA PRO A 220 -7.35 -10.80 -16.79
C PRO A 220 -7.10 -11.28 -15.35
N ALA A 221 -6.25 -10.58 -14.60
CA ALA A 221 -5.98 -10.82 -13.18
C ALA A 221 -7.07 -10.30 -12.23
N GLY A 222 -8.22 -9.83 -12.73
CA GLY A 222 -9.33 -9.32 -11.91
C GLY A 222 -9.16 -7.88 -11.41
N LEU A 223 -8.16 -7.14 -11.90
CA LEU A 223 -7.86 -5.78 -11.45
C LEU A 223 -8.49 -4.73 -12.37
N TYR A 224 -9.16 -3.74 -11.77
CA TYR A 224 -9.73 -2.62 -12.51
C TYR A 224 -8.77 -1.43 -12.62
N GLY A 225 -8.75 -0.78 -13.79
CA GLY A 225 -7.92 0.41 -14.10
C GLY A 225 -8.41 1.72 -13.47
N VAL A 226 -9.02 1.67 -12.29
CA VAL A 226 -9.57 2.81 -11.55
C VAL A 226 -9.10 2.79 -10.10
N GLU A 227 -9.11 3.95 -9.46
CA GLU A 227 -8.63 4.21 -8.12
C GLU A 227 -9.68 4.97 -7.32
N ALA A 228 -9.73 4.76 -6.01
CA ALA A 228 -10.53 5.59 -5.11
C ALA A 228 -9.68 6.79 -4.72
N ALA A 229 -10.07 7.97 -5.17
CA ALA A 229 -9.47 9.24 -4.83
C ALA A 229 -10.26 9.87 -3.68
N HIS A 230 -9.54 10.44 -2.71
CA HIS A 230 -10.15 11.28 -1.69
C HIS A 230 -10.43 12.67 -2.28
N VAL A 231 -11.62 13.21 -2.02
CA VAL A 231 -11.98 14.57 -2.45
C VAL A 231 -11.30 15.60 -1.54
N VAL A 232 -11.37 15.40 -0.23
CA VAL A 232 -10.49 16.01 0.76
C VAL A 232 -9.35 15.03 1.06
N PRO A 233 -8.08 15.34 0.70
CA PRO A 233 -6.98 14.40 0.84
C PRO A 233 -6.63 14.14 2.31
N ARG A 234 -6.10 12.94 2.59
CA ARG A 234 -5.64 12.57 3.94
C ARG A 234 -4.58 13.51 4.53
N SER A 235 -3.77 14.15 3.69
CA SER A 235 -2.80 15.16 4.13
C SER A 235 -3.44 16.39 4.78
N GLU A 236 -4.73 16.63 4.51
CA GLU A 236 -5.55 17.70 5.08
C GLU A 236 -6.59 17.13 6.07
N LYS A 237 -6.34 15.92 6.60
CA LYS A 237 -7.21 15.17 7.54
C LYS A 237 -8.56 14.73 6.95
N GLY A 238 -8.69 14.61 5.64
CA GLY A 238 -9.93 14.09 5.03
C GLY A 238 -10.27 12.68 5.52
N THR A 239 -11.56 12.45 5.77
CA THR A 239 -12.12 11.16 6.24
C THR A 239 -11.95 10.02 5.22
N ASP A 240 -11.83 8.79 5.70
CA ASP A 240 -11.93 7.57 4.88
C ASP A 240 -13.41 7.16 4.60
N ASP A 241 -14.38 8.06 4.76
CA ASP A 241 -15.80 7.84 4.40
C ASP A 241 -16.01 7.82 2.88
N VAL A 242 -16.82 6.89 2.35
CA VAL A 242 -17.20 6.84 0.91
C VAL A 242 -17.77 8.17 0.38
N ARG A 243 -18.47 8.96 1.21
CA ARG A 243 -18.96 10.30 0.87
C ARG A 243 -17.85 11.34 0.70
N ASN A 244 -16.60 11.00 1.01
CA ASN A 244 -15.38 11.74 0.64
C ASN A 244 -14.59 11.05 -0.50
N GLY A 245 -15.15 10.02 -1.14
CA GLY A 245 -14.48 9.19 -2.13
C GLY A 245 -15.08 9.25 -3.53
N ILE A 246 -14.22 9.40 -4.54
CA ILE A 246 -14.60 9.39 -5.96
C ILE A 246 -13.74 8.39 -6.75
N ALA A 247 -14.35 7.57 -7.59
CA ALA A 247 -13.61 6.62 -8.42
C ALA A 247 -13.02 7.32 -9.66
N LEU A 248 -11.70 7.31 -9.84
CA LEU A 248 -11.01 7.99 -10.95
C LEU A 248 -10.05 7.03 -11.66
N CYS A 249 -9.91 7.13 -12.99
CA CYS A 249 -8.77 6.48 -13.65
C CYS A 249 -7.48 7.25 -13.33
N ARG A 250 -6.32 6.62 -13.49
CA ARG A 250 -5.02 7.21 -13.10
C ARG A 250 -4.78 8.62 -13.61
N ASN A 251 -5.15 8.90 -14.86
CA ASN A 251 -4.98 10.22 -15.46
C ASN A 251 -5.87 11.28 -14.77
N HIS A 252 -7.14 10.97 -14.53
CA HIS A 252 -8.05 11.89 -13.86
C HIS A 252 -7.75 12.01 -12.37
N HIS A 253 -7.29 10.94 -11.72
CA HIS A 253 -6.87 10.99 -10.32
C HIS A 253 -5.71 11.96 -10.15
N TRP A 254 -4.65 11.79 -10.94
CA TRP A 254 -3.51 12.70 -10.92
C TRP A 254 -3.92 14.14 -11.23
N ALA A 255 -4.75 14.36 -12.26
CA ALA A 255 -5.19 15.71 -12.63
C ALA A 255 -6.07 16.37 -11.56
N PHE A 256 -6.87 15.59 -10.84
CA PHE A 256 -7.73 16.06 -9.75
C PHE A 256 -6.90 16.49 -8.53
N ASP A 257 -5.91 15.68 -8.13
CA ASP A 257 -4.99 15.98 -7.03
C ASP A 257 -4.07 17.17 -7.37
N ALA A 258 -3.63 17.23 -8.64
CA ALA A 258 -2.88 18.35 -9.18
C ALA A 258 -3.74 19.63 -9.34
N GLY A 259 -5.04 19.58 -9.03
CA GLY A 259 -5.94 20.74 -9.06
C GLY A 259 -6.15 21.29 -10.46
N LEU A 260 -6.04 20.45 -11.49
CA LEU A 260 -6.27 20.84 -12.88
C LEU A 260 -7.77 20.93 -13.21
N PHE A 261 -8.61 20.26 -12.42
CA PHE A 261 -10.06 20.36 -12.50
C PHE A 261 -10.69 20.03 -11.14
N GLY A 262 -11.93 20.45 -10.96
CA GLY A 262 -12.78 20.12 -9.82
C GLY A 262 -14.18 19.71 -10.27
N VAL A 263 -15.08 19.56 -9.31
CA VAL A 263 -16.50 19.27 -9.57
C VAL A 263 -17.33 20.33 -8.85
N GLY A 264 -18.19 21.02 -9.59
CA GLY A 264 -19.08 22.04 -9.04
C GLY A 264 -20.30 21.44 -8.33
N ASP A 265 -21.06 22.30 -7.63
CA ASP A 265 -22.30 21.91 -6.94
C ASP A 265 -23.38 21.35 -7.90
N ASP A 266 -23.30 21.67 -9.19
CA ASP A 266 -24.17 21.12 -10.24
C ASP A 266 -23.71 19.76 -10.78
N LEU A 267 -22.69 19.17 -10.14
CA LEU A 267 -22.10 17.87 -10.42
C LEU A 267 -21.51 17.78 -11.83
N LYS A 268 -21.07 18.93 -12.36
CA LYS A 268 -20.30 19.01 -13.59
C LYS A 268 -18.83 19.25 -13.29
N VAL A 269 -18.00 18.73 -14.19
CA VAL A 269 -16.56 18.99 -14.19
C VAL A 269 -16.32 20.46 -14.45
N PHE A 270 -15.51 21.08 -13.59
CA PHE A 270 -15.01 22.45 -13.76
C PHE A 270 -13.51 22.40 -14.07
N VAL A 271 -13.11 22.97 -15.20
CA VAL A 271 -11.71 23.14 -15.60
C VAL A 271 -11.42 24.64 -15.66
N PRO A 272 -10.44 25.18 -14.91
CA PRO A 272 -10.06 26.58 -14.99
C PRO A 272 -9.62 26.99 -16.40
N ASP A 273 -9.91 28.23 -16.81
CA ASP A 273 -9.51 28.74 -18.12
C ASP A 273 -7.99 28.73 -18.31
N SER A 274 -7.23 29.02 -17.26
CA SER A 274 -5.76 28.96 -17.27
C SER A 274 -5.24 27.54 -17.56
N VAL A 275 -5.93 26.51 -17.08
CA VAL A 275 -5.61 25.10 -17.36
C VAL A 275 -6.07 24.72 -18.77
N ALA A 276 -7.26 25.16 -19.18
CA ALA A 276 -7.85 24.85 -20.47
C ALA A 276 -7.09 25.50 -21.65
N ALA A 277 -6.47 26.66 -21.43
CA ALA A 277 -5.65 27.36 -22.42
C ALA A 277 -4.34 26.62 -22.77
N ILE A 278 -3.87 25.71 -21.91
CA ILE A 278 -2.65 24.93 -22.16
C ILE A 278 -2.94 23.86 -23.22
N SER A 279 -2.22 23.91 -24.34
CA SER A 279 -2.44 23.04 -25.51
C SER A 279 -2.35 21.54 -25.19
N ALA A 280 -1.52 21.15 -24.21
CA ALA A 280 -1.39 19.76 -23.75
C ALA A 280 -2.62 19.25 -22.98
N ASN A 281 -3.46 20.15 -22.45
CA ASN A 281 -4.62 19.82 -21.62
C ASN A 281 -5.93 19.71 -22.41
N LYS A 282 -5.88 19.67 -23.75
CA LYS A 282 -7.09 19.59 -24.60
C LYS A 282 -8.05 18.48 -24.18
N SER A 283 -7.53 17.30 -23.83
CA SER A 283 -8.34 16.16 -23.38
C SER A 283 -9.06 16.41 -22.05
N LEU A 284 -8.53 17.29 -21.20
CA LEU A 284 -9.17 17.72 -19.96
C LEU A 284 -10.15 18.87 -20.22
N ALA A 285 -9.76 19.86 -21.03
CA ALA A 285 -10.60 21.02 -21.36
C ALA A 285 -11.96 20.62 -21.95
N VAL A 286 -12.01 19.61 -22.82
CA VAL A 286 -13.27 19.10 -23.41
C VAL A 286 -14.22 18.45 -22.39
N LEU A 287 -13.75 18.19 -21.17
CA LEU A 287 -14.57 17.65 -20.08
C LEU A 287 -15.29 18.73 -19.30
N HIS A 288 -14.92 20.02 -19.42
CA HIS A 288 -15.59 21.13 -18.76
C HIS A 288 -17.10 21.09 -19.04
N GLY A 289 -17.92 21.26 -18.00
CA GLY A 289 -19.38 21.24 -18.09
C GLY A 289 -20.00 19.84 -18.29
N ARG A 290 -19.21 18.77 -18.34
CA ARG A 290 -19.77 17.41 -18.41
C ARG A 290 -20.20 16.94 -17.02
N LYS A 291 -21.39 16.34 -16.94
CA LYS A 291 -21.86 15.67 -15.71
C LYS A 291 -21.00 14.46 -15.38
N ILE A 292 -20.62 14.33 -14.12
CA ILE A 292 -19.92 13.15 -13.61
C ILE A 292 -20.89 11.98 -13.43
N LEU A 293 -20.35 10.76 -13.50
CA LEU A 293 -20.98 9.59 -12.91
C LEU A 293 -20.89 9.72 -11.38
N GLN A 294 -21.98 9.41 -10.69
CA GLN A 294 -22.09 9.46 -9.23
C GLN A 294 -22.12 8.04 -8.66
N ALA A 295 -21.94 7.93 -7.34
CA ALA A 295 -22.24 6.71 -6.62
C ALA A 295 -23.66 6.22 -6.92
N ALA A 296 -23.80 4.91 -7.11
CA ALA A 296 -25.06 4.25 -7.40
C ALA A 296 -26.07 4.44 -6.25
N ASP A 297 -25.59 4.28 -5.01
CA ASP A 297 -26.36 4.63 -3.82
C ASP A 297 -26.36 6.16 -3.60
N ILE A 298 -27.56 6.75 -3.55
CA ILE A 298 -27.80 8.17 -3.32
C ILE A 298 -27.22 8.66 -1.99
N THR A 299 -27.24 7.81 -0.95
CA THR A 299 -26.77 8.14 0.40
C THR A 299 -25.25 8.14 0.51
N LEU A 300 -24.57 7.48 -0.43
CA LEU A 300 -23.12 7.33 -0.49
C LEU A 300 -22.48 8.17 -1.59
N ARG A 301 -23.22 9.12 -2.17
CA ARG A 301 -22.65 10.10 -3.08
C ARG A 301 -21.67 11.00 -2.34
N VAL A 302 -20.69 11.52 -3.07
CA VAL A 302 -19.77 12.51 -2.51
C VAL A 302 -20.57 13.65 -1.92
N ASP A 303 -20.30 13.98 -0.67
CA ASP A 303 -20.99 15.04 0.03
C ASP A 303 -20.63 16.40 -0.61
N PRO A 304 -21.62 17.30 -0.83
CA PRO A 304 -21.36 18.62 -1.38
C PRO A 304 -20.29 19.43 -0.61
N ALA A 305 -20.17 19.25 0.71
CA ALA A 305 -19.13 19.89 1.50
C ALA A 305 -17.71 19.49 1.05
N ALA A 306 -17.49 18.23 0.63
CA ALA A 306 -16.20 17.77 0.12
C ALA A 306 -15.87 18.41 -1.23
N PHE A 307 -16.82 18.44 -2.17
CA PHE A 307 -16.59 19.12 -3.45
C PHE A 307 -16.35 20.63 -3.28
N ARG A 308 -17.11 21.31 -2.42
CA ARG A 308 -16.88 22.73 -2.13
C ARG A 308 -15.51 22.98 -1.51
N TRP A 309 -15.05 22.12 -0.61
CA TRP A 309 -13.70 22.20 -0.06
C TRP A 309 -12.64 22.10 -1.15
N HIS A 310 -12.76 21.10 -2.04
CA HIS A 310 -11.79 20.87 -3.11
C HIS A 310 -11.79 22.04 -4.12
N MET A 311 -12.98 22.51 -4.51
CA MET A 311 -13.16 23.67 -5.37
C MET A 311 -12.55 24.94 -4.77
N ALA A 312 -12.74 25.20 -3.48
CA ALA A 312 -12.12 26.34 -2.81
C ALA A 312 -10.58 26.25 -2.83
N LYS A 313 -10.00 25.06 -2.63
CA LYS A 313 -8.54 24.88 -2.73
C LYS A 313 -8.05 25.07 -4.17
N LEU A 314 -8.79 24.60 -5.16
CA LEU A 314 -8.46 24.74 -6.57
C LEU A 314 -8.46 26.21 -7.02
N LEU A 315 -9.48 26.99 -6.63
CA LEU A 315 -9.61 28.40 -7.01
C LEU A 315 -8.60 29.32 -6.31
N ASN A 316 -8.08 28.91 -5.14
CA ASN A 316 -7.10 29.67 -4.37
C ASN A 316 -5.63 29.35 -4.70
N ARG A 317 -5.37 28.43 -5.64
CA ARG A 317 -4.01 28.16 -6.14
C ARG A 317 -3.58 29.30 -7.07
N LYS A 318 -2.66 30.14 -6.59
CA LYS A 318 -1.96 31.14 -7.41
C LYS A 318 -0.95 30.48 -8.35
#